data_AF-A0A0N4Y0D5-F1
#
_entry.id   AF-A0A0N4Y0D5-F1
#
_cell.length_a   1.000
_cell.length_b   1.000
_cell.length_c   1.000
_cell.angle_alpha   90.00
_cell.angle_beta   90.00
_cell.angle_gamma   90.00
#
_symmetry.space_group_name_H-M   'P 1'
#
loop_
_entity.id
_entity.type
_entity.pdbx_description
1 polymer ?
#
loop_
_entity_poly.entity_id
_entity_poly.type
_entity_poly.pdbx_seq_one_letter_code
_entity_poly.pdbx_strand_id
1 'polypeptide(L)'
;MEALDLSLYADSKVSALSGGTKRKLSVAQALVGDPALLLLDEPTTGMDPRSRLFLWEVVYTLVKGGRSVVLTTHSMPESEALCDKLAIMVNGSIKCIGSPLFIKNSYGTGYNIRFHLNHDDSEHKDAMARKFLGAFPKAVVLVIVLSTLDWVKSAFNSLLPLLVSLQNLCSYVFRRRMRHHFSSTFRHLATLPSSLPMLSRA
;
A
#
# COMPACT_ATOMS: atom_id res chain seq x y z
N MET A 1 -3.19 2.88 22.38
CA MET A 1 -3.78 1.52 22.31
C MET A 1 -5.23 1.55 21.83
N GLU A 2 -6.03 2.51 22.29
CA GLU A 2 -7.45 2.65 21.91
C GLU A 2 -7.65 2.97 20.42
N ALA A 3 -6.81 3.83 19.85
CA ALA A 3 -6.86 4.21 18.43
C ALA A 3 -6.69 3.05 17.44
N LEU A 4 -6.19 1.88 17.87
CA LEU A 4 -5.96 0.73 17.01
C LEU A 4 -6.76 -0.52 17.42
N ASP A 5 -7.72 -0.38 18.33
CA ASP A 5 -8.55 -1.49 18.85
C ASP A 5 -7.70 -2.67 19.36
N LEU A 6 -6.63 -2.35 20.10
CA LEU A 6 -5.70 -3.33 20.67
C LEU A 6 -5.90 -3.54 22.17
N SER A 7 -6.85 -2.82 22.78
CA SER A 7 -7.14 -2.85 24.21
C SER A 7 -7.47 -4.27 24.70
N LEU A 8 -8.23 -5.02 23.90
CA LEU A 8 -8.64 -6.40 24.18
C LEU A 8 -7.48 -7.40 24.19
N TYR A 9 -6.32 -7.01 23.64
CA TYR A 9 -5.15 -7.87 23.48
C TYR A 9 -3.96 -7.40 24.34
N ALA A 10 -4.18 -6.48 25.28
CA ALA A 10 -3.12 -5.87 26.09
C ALA A 10 -2.23 -6.90 26.82
N ASP A 11 -2.86 -7.93 27.41
CA ASP A 11 -2.17 -8.99 28.16
C ASP A 11 -1.86 -10.23 27.31
N SER A 12 -2.19 -10.21 26.02
CA SER A 12 -1.98 -11.34 25.12
C SER A 12 -0.55 -11.35 24.58
N LYS A 13 0.07 -12.53 24.59
CA LYS A 13 1.39 -12.72 23.94
C LYS A 13 1.27 -12.45 22.43
N VAL A 14 2.24 -11.73 21.88
CA VAL A 14 2.29 -11.40 20.44
C VAL A 14 2.19 -12.65 19.56
N SER A 15 2.74 -13.79 19.99
CA SER A 15 2.66 -15.06 19.25
C SER A 15 1.21 -15.51 18.99
N ALA A 16 0.30 -15.27 19.94
CA ALA A 16 -1.11 -15.66 19.89
C ALA A 16 -1.98 -14.71 19.03
N LEU A 17 -1.46 -13.56 18.62
CA LEU A 17 -2.20 -12.59 17.82
C LEU A 17 -2.36 -13.04 16.37
N SER A 18 -3.50 -12.70 15.77
CA SER A 18 -3.75 -12.88 14.33
C SER A 18 -2.74 -12.06 13.50
N GLY A 19 -2.53 -12.43 12.24
CA GLY A 19 -1.65 -11.68 11.33
C GLY A 19 -2.04 -10.21 11.24
N GLY A 20 -3.33 -9.91 11.11
CA GLY A 20 -3.84 -8.55 11.07
C GLY A 20 -3.64 -7.80 12.39
N THR A 21 -3.86 -8.44 13.53
CA THR A 21 -3.64 -7.82 14.85
C THR A 21 -2.15 -7.53 15.10
N LYS A 22 -1.24 -8.43 14.68
CA LYS A 22 0.21 -8.18 14.70
C LYS A 22 0.58 -6.95 13.88
N ARG A 23 -0.11 -6.74 12.76
CA ARG A 23 0.11 -5.58 11.89
C ARG A 23 -0.39 -4.28 12.53
N LYS A 24 -1.58 -4.29 13.14
CA LYS A 24 -2.07 -3.18 13.96
C LYS A 24 -1.08 -2.86 15.09
N LEU A 25 -0.54 -3.86 15.76
CA LEU A 25 0.48 -3.68 16.81
C LEU A 25 1.76 -3.04 16.26
N SER A 26 2.22 -3.45 15.07
CA SER A 26 3.39 -2.83 14.42
C SER A 26 3.18 -1.34 14.14
N VAL A 27 1.98 -0.95 13.72
CA VAL A 27 1.64 0.47 13.53
C VAL A 27 1.54 1.19 14.87
N ALA A 28 0.94 0.55 15.88
CA ALA A 28 0.86 1.11 17.23
C ALA A 28 2.25 1.40 17.80
N GLN A 29 3.20 0.49 17.61
CA GLN A 29 4.60 0.66 18.02
C GLN A 29 5.26 1.87 17.34
N ALA A 30 5.00 2.08 16.05
CA ALA A 30 5.51 3.24 15.32
C ALA A 30 4.91 4.57 15.81
N LEU A 31 3.72 4.55 16.42
CA LEU A 31 3.03 5.73 16.94
C LEU A 31 3.37 6.10 18.39
N VAL A 32 4.02 5.22 19.16
CA VAL A 32 4.31 5.45 20.60
C VAL A 32 5.11 6.74 20.83
N GLY A 33 6.01 7.08 19.90
CA GLY A 33 6.89 8.26 20.00
C GLY A 33 6.29 9.55 19.45
N ASP A 34 5.00 9.57 19.12
CA ASP A 34 4.32 10.67 18.43
C ASP A 34 5.13 11.30 17.29
N PRO A 35 5.55 10.52 16.27
CA PRO A 35 6.44 11.03 15.25
C PRO A 35 5.73 12.03 14.32
N ALA A 36 6.45 13.08 13.92
CA ALA A 36 5.98 14.02 12.89
C ALA A 36 5.89 13.37 11.49
N LEU A 37 6.70 12.32 11.24
CA LEU A 37 6.73 11.54 10.01
C LEU A 37 6.61 10.04 10.31
N LEU A 38 5.58 9.40 9.76
CA LEU A 38 5.33 7.97 9.89
C LEU A 38 5.64 7.26 8.57
N LEU A 39 6.48 6.21 8.61
CA LEU A 39 6.82 5.37 7.46
C LEU A 39 6.17 3.99 7.62
N LEU A 40 5.34 3.59 6.65
CA LEU A 40 4.58 2.34 6.68
C LEU A 40 4.87 1.49 5.45
N ASP A 41 5.53 0.34 5.63
CA ASP A 41 5.87 -0.54 4.49
C ASP A 41 4.83 -1.64 4.29
N GLU A 42 3.88 -1.51 3.36
CA GLU A 42 2.77 -2.46 3.11
C GLU A 42 1.82 -2.64 4.31
N PRO A 43 1.21 -1.56 4.85
CA PRO A 43 0.50 -1.58 6.14
C PRO A 43 -0.70 -2.54 6.19
N THR A 44 -1.41 -2.79 5.08
CA THR A 44 -2.65 -3.58 5.07
C THR A 44 -2.52 -4.99 4.50
N THR A 45 -1.30 -5.42 4.20
CA THR A 45 -1.05 -6.77 3.67
C THR A 45 -1.42 -7.84 4.70
N GLY A 46 -2.24 -8.81 4.29
CA GLY A 46 -2.69 -9.91 5.15
C GLY A 46 -3.75 -9.54 6.20
N MET A 47 -4.33 -8.34 6.11
CA MET A 47 -5.47 -7.92 6.94
C MET A 47 -6.80 -8.26 6.25
N ASP A 48 -7.81 -8.60 7.05
CA ASP A 48 -9.18 -8.73 6.55
C ASP A 48 -9.73 -7.36 6.09
N PRO A 49 -10.78 -7.34 5.23
CA PRO A 49 -11.31 -6.09 4.68
C PRO A 49 -11.72 -5.07 5.75
N ARG A 50 -12.28 -5.51 6.88
CA ARG A 50 -12.72 -4.61 7.95
C ARG A 50 -11.53 -3.98 8.67
N SER A 51 -10.52 -4.78 9.02
CA SER A 51 -9.30 -4.29 9.66
C SER A 51 -8.51 -3.35 8.75
N ARG A 52 -8.54 -3.56 7.43
CA ARG A 52 -7.94 -2.64 6.44
C ARG A 52 -8.59 -1.26 6.51
N LEU A 53 -9.92 -1.21 6.41
CA LEU A 53 -10.68 0.05 6.46
C LEU A 53 -10.43 0.80 7.77
N PHE A 54 -10.41 0.08 8.89
CA PHE A 54 -10.07 0.66 10.17
C PHE A 54 -8.66 1.26 10.20
N LEU A 55 -7.65 0.57 9.62
CA LEU A 55 -6.31 1.13 9.54
C LEU A 55 -6.26 2.39 8.64
N TRP A 56 -7.07 2.43 7.58
CA TRP A 56 -7.20 3.61 6.73
C TRP A 56 -7.76 4.82 7.49
N GLU A 57 -8.79 4.62 8.32
CA GLU A 57 -9.35 5.66 9.18
C GLU A 57 -8.32 6.21 10.18
N VAL A 58 -7.49 5.33 10.75
CA VAL A 58 -6.39 5.73 11.65
C VAL A 58 -5.37 6.60 10.90
N VAL A 59 -4.90 6.15 9.73
CA VAL A 59 -3.95 6.92 8.90
C VAL A 59 -4.53 8.29 8.54
N TYR A 60 -5.80 8.32 8.12
CA TYR A 60 -6.50 9.56 7.78
C TYR A 60 -6.56 10.53 8.98
N THR A 61 -6.86 10.01 10.17
CA THR A 61 -6.91 10.81 11.40
C THR A 61 -5.53 11.37 11.78
N LEU A 62 -4.46 10.59 11.60
CA LEU A 62 -3.09 11.04 11.86
C LEU A 62 -2.70 12.19 10.92
N VAL A 63 -3.02 12.06 9.63
CA VAL A 63 -2.76 13.11 8.63
C VAL A 63 -3.56 14.38 8.93
N LYS A 64 -4.85 14.25 9.27
CA LYS A 64 -5.67 15.38 9.74
C LYS A 64 -5.11 16.05 10.99
N GLY A 65 -4.46 15.28 11.86
CA GLY A 65 -3.75 15.78 13.04
C GLY A 65 -2.42 16.48 12.74
N GLY A 66 -2.09 16.72 11.46
CA GLY A 66 -0.88 17.45 11.04
C GLY A 66 0.36 16.58 10.88
N ARG A 67 0.23 15.24 10.95
CA ARG A 67 1.37 14.32 10.75
C ARG A 67 1.55 13.99 9.28
N SER A 68 2.79 13.80 8.86
CA SER A 68 3.10 13.30 7.52
C SER A 68 3.17 11.77 7.53
N VAL A 69 2.56 11.12 6.56
CA VAL A 69 2.60 9.66 6.41
C VAL A 69 3.12 9.30 5.03
N VAL A 70 4.12 8.43 4.97
CA VAL A 70 4.60 7.81 3.73
C VAL A 70 4.33 6.32 3.84
N LEU A 71 3.57 5.79 2.90
CA LEU A 71 3.27 4.36 2.82
C LEU A 71 3.72 3.78 1.49
N THR A 72 4.17 2.52 1.53
CA THR A 72 4.35 1.70 0.33
C THR A 72 3.14 0.77 0.22
N THR A 73 2.64 0.61 -1.01
CA THR A 73 1.54 -0.32 -1.27
C THR A 73 1.55 -0.74 -2.72
N HIS A 74 1.22 -2.00 -2.96
CA HIS A 74 0.84 -2.54 -4.27
C HIS A 74 -0.68 -2.48 -4.51
N SER A 75 -1.46 -2.05 -3.51
CA SER A 75 -2.91 -1.93 -3.58
C SER A 75 -3.30 -0.54 -4.07
N MET A 76 -3.82 -0.46 -5.29
CA MET A 76 -4.28 0.83 -5.81
C MET A 76 -5.43 1.45 -5.03
N PRO A 77 -6.47 0.70 -4.61
CA PRO A 77 -7.53 1.28 -3.77
C PRO A 77 -6.98 1.93 -2.49
N GLU A 78 -5.92 1.37 -1.90
CA GLU A 78 -5.27 1.96 -0.73
C GLU A 78 -4.57 3.27 -1.08
N SER A 79 -3.78 3.25 -2.15
CA SER A 79 -3.05 4.42 -2.63
C SER A 79 -3.98 5.57 -3.02
N GLU A 80 -5.13 5.26 -3.64
CA GLU A 80 -6.12 6.25 -4.06
C GLU A 80 -6.92 6.82 -2.89
N ALA A 81 -7.19 6.00 -1.86
CA ALA A 81 -7.97 6.43 -0.71
C ALA A 81 -7.14 7.25 0.29
N LEU A 82 -5.86 6.95 0.45
CA LEU A 82 -5.01 7.52 1.51
C LEU A 82 -4.04 8.60 1.05
N CYS A 83 -3.62 8.62 -0.22
CA CYS A 83 -2.50 9.45 -0.64
C CYS A 83 -2.92 10.71 -1.40
N ASP A 84 -2.45 11.87 -0.92
CA ASP A 84 -2.54 13.13 -1.66
C ASP A 84 -1.54 13.20 -2.83
N LYS A 85 -0.39 12.54 -2.67
CA LYS A 85 0.63 12.33 -3.71
C LYS A 85 0.98 10.86 -3.80
N LEU A 86 1.10 10.38 -5.03
CA LEU A 86 1.57 9.05 -5.39
C LEU A 86 2.93 9.15 -6.08
N ALA A 87 3.77 8.16 -5.83
CA ALA A 87 5.03 7.96 -6.51
C ALA A 87 5.07 6.53 -7.05
N ILE A 88 5.26 6.36 -8.36
CA ILE A 88 5.41 5.03 -8.97
C ILE A 88 6.90 4.74 -9.11
N MET A 89 7.33 3.64 -8.48
CA MET A 89 8.70 3.17 -8.51
C MET A 89 8.83 1.95 -9.43
N VAL A 90 9.82 1.96 -10.31
CA VAL A 90 10.14 0.85 -11.23
C VAL A 90 11.65 0.64 -11.23
N ASN A 91 12.10 -0.60 -10.98
CA ASN A 91 13.51 -0.97 -10.93
C ASN A 91 14.37 -0.07 -10.02
N GLY A 92 13.82 0.28 -8.84
CA GLY A 92 14.50 1.11 -7.84
C GLY A 92 14.58 2.61 -8.19
N SER A 93 13.94 3.06 -9.27
CA SER A 93 13.87 4.46 -9.65
C SER A 93 12.42 4.95 -9.66
N ILE A 94 12.18 6.17 -9.20
CA ILE A 94 10.85 6.79 -9.29
C ILE A 94 10.63 7.25 -10.72
N LYS A 95 9.55 6.77 -11.35
CA LYS A 95 9.21 7.08 -12.75
C LYS A 95 8.20 8.22 -12.85
N CYS A 96 7.27 8.32 -11.91
CA CYS A 96 6.36 9.45 -11.85
C CYS A 96 6.00 9.77 -10.40
N ILE A 97 5.73 11.05 -10.15
CA ILE A 97 5.23 11.57 -8.88
C ILE A 97 4.14 12.59 -9.20
N GLY A 98 3.03 12.56 -8.47
CA GLY A 98 1.96 13.55 -8.60
C GLY A 98 0.72 13.14 -7.83
N SER A 99 -0.34 13.93 -7.91
CA SER A 99 -1.62 13.51 -7.34
C SER A 99 -2.15 12.28 -8.08
N PRO A 100 -2.99 11.44 -7.43
CA PRO A 100 -3.63 10.31 -8.11
C PRO A 100 -4.33 10.73 -9.40
N LEU A 101 -5.01 11.88 -9.40
CA LEU A 101 -5.67 12.42 -10.57
C LEU A 101 -4.69 12.88 -11.65
N PHE A 102 -3.59 13.54 -11.28
CA PHE A 102 -2.55 13.93 -12.24
C PHE A 102 -1.95 12.70 -12.92
N ILE A 103 -1.63 11.65 -12.16
CA ILE A 103 -1.07 10.41 -12.72
C ILE A 103 -2.10 9.73 -13.63
N LYS A 104 -3.37 9.66 -13.22
CA LYS A 104 -4.46 9.15 -14.06
C LYS A 104 -4.62 9.93 -15.36
N ASN A 105 -4.53 11.26 -15.34
CA ASN A 105 -4.66 12.07 -16.55
C ASN A 105 -3.41 12.02 -17.44
N SER A 106 -2.22 11.92 -16.84
CA SER A 106 -0.95 11.95 -17.58
C SER A 106 -0.59 10.60 -18.20
N TYR A 107 -0.98 9.50 -17.54
CA TYR A 107 -0.59 8.14 -17.93
C TYR A 107 -1.78 7.19 -18.12
N GLY A 108 -2.99 7.59 -17.76
CA GLY A 108 -4.19 6.82 -18.05
C GLY A 108 -4.59 6.99 -19.52
N THR A 109 -4.73 5.89 -20.23
CA THR A 109 -5.17 5.89 -21.63
C THR A 109 -6.59 5.38 -21.74
N GLY A 110 -7.48 6.21 -22.28
CA GLY A 110 -8.85 5.84 -22.62
C GLY A 110 -9.79 5.72 -21.42
N TYR A 111 -10.98 5.15 -21.68
CA TYR A 111 -12.01 4.91 -20.67
C TYR A 111 -12.20 3.42 -20.48
N ASN A 112 -12.21 2.98 -19.22
CA ASN A 112 -12.57 1.62 -18.85
C ASN A 112 -14.06 1.59 -18.47
N ILE A 113 -14.86 0.85 -19.24
CA ILE A 113 -16.30 0.68 -18.97
C ILE A 113 -16.51 -0.76 -18.53
N ARG A 114 -17.14 -0.95 -17.37
CA ARG A 114 -17.54 -2.26 -16.87
C ARG A 114 -19.05 -2.43 -17.01
N PHE A 115 -19.45 -3.51 -17.67
CA PHE A 115 -20.84 -3.90 -17.76
C PHE A 115 -21.15 -5.00 -16.75
N HIS A 116 -22.27 -4.89 -16.06
CA HIS A 116 -22.86 -5.98 -15.28
C HIS A 116 -24.07 -6.50 -16.05
N LEU A 117 -24.05 -7.78 -16.37
CA LEU A 117 -25.12 -8.46 -17.09
C LEU A 117 -25.94 -9.28 -16.09
N ASN A 118 -27.27 -9.24 -16.22
CA ASN A 118 -28.15 -10.08 -15.40
C ASN A 118 -28.04 -11.57 -15.77
N HIS A 119 -27.58 -11.86 -17.00
CA HIS A 119 -27.35 -13.20 -17.51
C HIS A 119 -25.87 -13.39 -17.81
N ASP A 120 -25.27 -14.47 -17.31
CA ASP A 120 -23.84 -14.77 -17.45
C ASP A 120 -23.51 -15.61 -18.69
N ASP A 121 -24.40 -15.60 -19.69
CA ASP A 121 -24.28 -16.42 -20.89
C ASP A 121 -23.26 -15.81 -21.87
N SER A 122 -22.46 -16.68 -22.51
CA SER A 122 -21.46 -16.25 -23.51
C SER A 122 -22.10 -15.44 -24.64
N GLU A 123 -23.31 -15.83 -25.06
CA GLU A 123 -24.01 -15.17 -26.17
C GLU A 123 -24.37 -13.71 -25.85
N HIS A 124 -24.80 -13.43 -24.61
CA HIS A 124 -25.10 -12.07 -24.16
C HIS A 124 -23.84 -11.22 -24.01
N LYS A 125 -22.74 -11.81 -23.53
CA LYS A 125 -21.42 -11.16 -23.46
C LYS A 125 -20.94 -10.77 -24.85
N ASP A 126 -21.02 -11.70 -25.82
CA ASP A 126 -20.58 -11.49 -27.19
C ASP A 126 -21.48 -10.51 -27.96
N ALA A 127 -22.79 -10.54 -27.73
CA ALA A 127 -23.73 -9.59 -28.30
C ALA A 127 -23.46 -8.15 -27.81
N MET A 128 -23.21 -7.99 -26.51
CA MET A 128 -22.85 -6.70 -25.93
C MET A 128 -21.50 -6.20 -26.45
N ALA A 129 -20.48 -7.07 -26.48
CA ALA A 129 -19.15 -6.73 -26.98
C ALA A 129 -19.23 -6.26 -28.44
N ARG A 130 -19.95 -6.98 -29.31
CA ARG A 130 -20.16 -6.60 -30.71
C ARG A 130 -20.88 -5.25 -30.85
N LYS A 131 -21.95 -5.04 -30.09
CA LYS A 131 -22.70 -3.76 -30.13
C LYS A 131 -21.82 -2.59 -29.68
N PHE A 132 -20.99 -2.79 -28.66
CA PHE A 132 -20.10 -1.75 -28.14
C PHE A 132 -18.94 -1.45 -29.09
N LEU A 133 -18.31 -2.47 -29.66
CA LEU A 133 -17.26 -2.32 -30.68
C LEU A 133 -17.79 -1.65 -31.96
N GLY A 134 -19.05 -1.90 -32.32
CA GLY A 134 -19.71 -1.19 -33.42
C GLY A 134 -19.90 0.30 -33.16
N ALA A 135 -20.22 0.70 -31.92
CA ALA A 135 -20.38 2.10 -31.54
C ALA A 135 -19.04 2.82 -31.31
N PHE A 136 -18.02 2.10 -30.83
CA PHE A 136 -16.70 2.62 -30.53
C PHE A 136 -15.61 1.79 -31.22
N PRO A 137 -15.31 2.04 -32.50
CA PRO A 137 -14.41 1.21 -33.30
C PRO A 137 -12.94 1.24 -32.83
N LYS A 138 -12.56 2.21 -31.98
CA LYS A 138 -11.24 2.29 -31.33
C LYS A 138 -11.20 1.64 -29.95
N ALA A 139 -12.32 1.10 -29.46
CA ALA A 139 -12.37 0.44 -28.16
C ALA A 139 -11.71 -0.94 -28.25
N VAL A 140 -10.99 -1.31 -27.19
CA VAL A 140 -10.39 -2.64 -27.03
C VAL A 140 -11.07 -3.32 -25.85
N VAL A 141 -11.51 -4.56 -26.03
CA VAL A 141 -12.04 -5.36 -24.92
C VAL A 141 -10.85 -5.81 -24.08
N LEU A 142 -10.67 -5.21 -22.91
CA LEU A 142 -9.49 -5.45 -22.07
C LEU A 142 -9.56 -6.77 -21.31
N VAL A 143 -10.70 -7.07 -20.67
CA VAL A 143 -10.93 -8.30 -19.90
C VAL A 143 -12.43 -8.58 -19.83
N ILE A 144 -12.83 -9.83 -20.05
CA ILE A 144 -14.17 -10.34 -19.72
C ILE A 144 -13.99 -11.15 -18.43
N VAL A 145 -14.18 -10.52 -17.26
CA VAL A 145 -14.42 -11.05 -15.90
C VAL A 145 -13.90 -10.09 -14.80
N LEU A 146 -14.66 -10.06 -13.70
CA LEU A 146 -14.63 -9.25 -12.47
C LEU A 146 -13.23 -8.87 -11.92
N SER A 147 -12.82 -7.60 -12.02
CA SER A 147 -12.30 -6.80 -10.88
C SER A 147 -11.66 -5.47 -11.30
N THR A 148 -11.55 -4.56 -10.34
CA THR A 148 -11.22 -3.12 -10.41
C THR A 148 -9.79 -2.73 -10.79
N LEU A 149 -9.00 -3.62 -11.38
CA LEU A 149 -7.54 -3.49 -11.50
C LEU A 149 -7.02 -3.14 -12.92
N ASP A 150 -7.91 -2.80 -13.86
CA ASP A 150 -7.56 -2.73 -15.28
C ASP A 150 -6.74 -1.50 -15.71
N TRP A 151 -6.88 -0.37 -15.01
CA TRP A 151 -6.20 0.87 -15.41
C TRP A 151 -4.68 0.82 -15.15
N VAL A 152 -4.24 0.10 -14.11
CA VAL A 152 -2.81 -0.11 -13.83
C VAL A 152 -2.21 -1.06 -14.85
N LYS A 153 -2.91 -2.16 -15.18
CA LYS A 153 -2.44 -3.09 -16.21
C LYS A 153 -2.24 -2.37 -17.54
N SER A 154 -3.12 -1.43 -17.87
CA SER A 154 -2.98 -0.58 -19.04
C SER A 154 -1.75 0.34 -18.95
N ALA A 155 -1.57 1.09 -17.85
CA ALA A 155 -0.39 1.96 -17.66
C ALA A 155 0.94 1.18 -17.59
N PHE A 156 0.93 -0.02 -17.01
CA PHE A 156 2.08 -0.93 -16.93
C PHE A 156 2.39 -1.54 -18.30
N ASN A 157 1.38 -1.92 -19.09
CA ASN A 157 1.51 -2.40 -20.47
C ASN A 157 2.04 -1.32 -21.42
N SER A 158 1.71 -0.05 -21.21
CA SER A 158 2.29 1.07 -21.94
C SER A 158 3.77 1.32 -21.61
N LEU A 159 4.26 0.75 -20.50
CA LEU A 159 5.67 0.80 -20.05
C LEU A 159 6.43 -0.52 -20.28
N LEU A 160 5.80 -1.50 -20.96
CA LEU A 160 6.27 -2.89 -21.03
C LEU A 160 7.47 -3.23 -21.94
N PRO A 161 8.07 -2.35 -22.78
CA PRO A 161 9.32 -2.70 -23.46
C PRO A 161 10.51 -2.99 -22.52
N LEU A 162 10.36 -2.82 -21.20
CA LEU A 162 11.44 -2.96 -20.21
C LEU A 162 11.28 -4.11 -19.19
N LEU A 163 10.23 -4.94 -19.29
CA LEU A 163 9.82 -5.84 -18.19
C LEU A 163 9.87 -7.35 -18.48
N VAL A 164 10.27 -7.79 -19.68
CA VAL A 164 10.28 -9.24 -20.03
C VAL A 164 11.37 -10.04 -19.30
N SER A 165 12.32 -9.42 -18.58
CA SER A 165 13.37 -10.14 -17.86
C SER A 165 13.14 -10.38 -16.37
N LEU A 166 12.02 -9.95 -15.75
CA LEU A 166 11.94 -9.78 -14.29
C LEU A 166 10.83 -10.53 -13.53
N GLN A 167 10.07 -11.44 -14.15
CA GLN A 167 9.14 -12.28 -13.36
C GLN A 167 9.85 -13.35 -12.51
N ASN A 168 11.11 -13.70 -12.82
CA ASN A 168 11.86 -14.73 -12.08
C ASN A 168 12.80 -14.19 -10.99
N LEU A 169 12.98 -12.87 -10.83
CA LEU A 169 13.96 -12.31 -9.88
C LEU A 169 13.35 -11.58 -8.66
N CYS A 170 12.13 -11.04 -8.76
CA CYS A 170 11.55 -10.17 -7.71
C CYS A 170 11.21 -10.91 -6.41
N SER A 171 10.94 -12.22 -6.43
CA SER A 171 10.78 -13.01 -5.21
C SER A 171 12.11 -13.25 -4.47
N TYR A 172 13.26 -13.15 -5.16
CA TYR A 172 14.56 -13.54 -4.63
C TYR A 172 15.36 -12.38 -4.03
N VAL A 173 15.28 -11.16 -4.58
CA VAL A 173 16.13 -10.03 -4.15
C VAL A 173 15.54 -9.25 -2.98
N PHE A 174 14.21 -9.15 -2.86
CA PHE A 174 13.57 -8.33 -1.82
C PHE A 174 13.72 -8.93 -0.40
N ARG A 175 13.80 -10.27 -0.26
CA ARG A 175 14.06 -10.93 1.03
C ARG A 175 15.49 -10.78 1.57
N ARG A 176 16.48 -10.40 0.73
CA ARG A 176 17.90 -10.36 1.13
C ARG A 176 18.42 -8.96 1.47
N ARG A 177 17.86 -7.88 0.92
CA ARG A 177 18.48 -6.55 1.03
C ARG A 177 17.97 -5.65 2.17
N MET A 178 16.86 -5.98 2.81
CA MET A 178 16.35 -5.33 4.03
C MET A 178 16.95 -5.88 5.35
N ARG A 179 17.86 -6.88 5.29
CA ARG A 179 18.54 -7.40 6.50
C ARG A 179 19.90 -6.75 6.79
N HIS A 180 20.52 -6.10 5.80
CA HIS A 180 21.87 -5.57 5.94
C HIS A 180 21.98 -4.06 6.18
N HIS A 181 20.88 -3.30 6.12
CA HIS A 181 20.91 -1.85 6.36
C HIS A 181 20.30 -1.40 7.70
N PHE A 182 19.70 -2.32 8.46
CA PHE A 182 19.13 -1.99 9.78
C PHE A 182 20.03 -2.39 10.97
N SER A 183 21.20 -3.01 10.73
CA SER A 183 22.11 -3.50 11.78
C SER A 183 23.24 -2.52 12.16
N SER A 184 23.59 -1.55 11.32
CA SER A 184 24.73 -0.65 11.59
C SER A 184 24.37 0.64 12.34
N THR A 185 23.10 1.04 12.39
CA THR A 185 22.69 2.31 13.03
C THR A 185 22.21 2.14 14.48
N PHE A 186 22.06 0.91 14.98
CA PHE A 186 21.59 0.64 16.35
C PHE A 186 22.67 0.22 17.34
N ARG A 187 23.95 0.22 16.94
CA ARG A 187 25.06 -0.24 17.81
C ARG A 187 25.81 0.86 18.57
N HIS A 188 25.40 2.13 18.42
CA HIS A 188 26.07 3.27 19.05
C HIS A 188 25.27 4.00 20.15
N LEU A 189 24.13 3.46 20.59
CA LEU A 189 23.32 4.03 21.69
C LEU A 189 23.24 3.14 22.95
N ALA A 190 24.14 2.15 23.10
CA ALA A 190 24.11 1.20 24.21
C ALA A 190 25.42 1.11 25.03
N THR A 191 26.16 2.21 25.18
CA THR A 191 27.26 2.30 26.17
C THR A 191 27.31 3.69 26.80
N LEU A 192 26.48 3.93 27.82
CA LEU A 192 26.73 4.95 28.84
C LEU A 192 26.99 4.21 30.16
N PRO A 193 28.16 4.41 30.80
CA PRO A 193 28.48 3.73 32.05
C PRO A 193 27.72 4.37 33.22
N SER A 194 27.25 3.50 34.10
CA SER A 194 26.70 3.77 35.42
C SER A 194 27.78 4.30 36.37
N SER A 195 27.69 5.58 36.72
CA SER A 195 28.27 6.10 37.97
C SER A 195 27.63 7.44 38.32
N LEU A 196 26.73 7.41 39.31
CA LEU A 196 26.36 8.55 40.16
C LEU A 196 27.60 9.01 40.95
N PRO A 197 27.66 10.30 41.33
CA PRO A 197 27.63 10.58 42.76
C PRO A 197 26.62 11.67 43.15
N MET A 198 26.16 11.52 44.39
CA MET A 198 25.30 12.43 45.13
C MET A 198 25.89 13.84 45.24
N LEU A 199 25.02 14.86 45.31
CA LEU A 199 25.14 15.97 46.26
C LEU A 199 23.81 16.73 46.37
N SER A 200 23.25 16.72 47.58
CA SER A 200 22.11 17.53 48.02
C SER A 200 22.56 18.91 48.54
N ARG A 201 21.64 19.88 48.55
CA ARG A 201 21.71 21.24 49.16
C ARG A 201 22.61 22.21 48.38
N ALA A 202 22.22 23.46 48.13
CA ALA A 202 21.30 24.37 48.82
C ALA A 202 20.26 24.99 47.88
#